data_AF-A0A957HVA7-F1
#
_entry.id   AF-A0A957HVA7-F1
#
_cell.length_a   1.000
_cell.length_b   1.000
_cell.length_c   1.000
_cell.angle_alpha   90.00
_cell.angle_beta   90.00
_cell.angle_gamma   90.00
#
_symmetry.space_group_name_H-M   'P 1'
#
loop_
_entity.id
_entity.type
_entity.pdbx_description
1 polymer ?
#
loop_
_entity_poly.entity_id
_entity_poly.type
_entity_poly.pdbx_seq_one_letter_code
_entity_poly.pdbx_strand_id
1 'polypeptide(L)'
;MTLYDEIHEQPDILRQSFAQNIDVVRRIAAALPRDSVQYAFVAARGTSDNAARYAKYLWGFFNRLPVALAAPSLFGMYQQPPRLDSALVIGISQSGQS
;
A
#
# COMPACT_ATOMS: atom_id res chain seq x y z
N MET A 1 -22.76 -15.96 0.24
CA MET A 1 -21.44 -15.90 0.88
C MET A 1 -21.61 -15.12 2.16
N THR A 2 -21.26 -15.71 3.30
CA THR A 2 -21.33 -15.05 4.62
C THR A 2 -19.94 -14.57 5.04
N LEU A 3 -19.86 -13.67 6.03
CA LEU A 3 -18.57 -13.26 6.61
C LEU A 3 -17.75 -14.44 7.13
N TYR A 4 -18.40 -15.48 7.65
CA TYR A 4 -17.73 -16.70 8.11
C TYR A 4 -17.07 -17.41 6.94
N ASP A 5 -17.76 -17.54 5.80
CA ASP A 5 -17.21 -18.14 4.58
C ASP A 5 -16.01 -17.31 4.08
N GLU A 6 -16.15 -15.97 4.00
CA GLU A 6 -15.10 -15.05 3.54
C GLU A 6 -13.81 -15.16 4.39
N ILE A 7 -13.93 -15.31 5.71
CA ILE A 7 -12.77 -15.48 6.60
C ILE A 7 -12.05 -16.80 6.30
N HIS A 8 -12.79 -17.87 6.02
CA HIS A 8 -12.20 -19.18 5.76
C HIS A 8 -11.59 -19.30 4.35
N GLU A 9 -11.94 -18.41 3.42
CA GLU A 9 -11.33 -18.32 2.09
C GLU A 9 -9.93 -17.65 2.13
N GLN A 10 -9.60 -16.89 3.18
CA GLN A 10 -8.36 -16.09 3.25
C GLN A 10 -7.09 -16.90 2.94
N PRO A 11 -6.87 -18.11 3.49
CA PRO A 11 -5.64 -18.86 3.24
C PRO A 11 -5.44 -19.20 1.76
N ASP A 12 -6.51 -19.61 1.08
CA ASP A 12 -6.44 -20.04 -0.32
C ASP A 12 -6.32 -18.85 -1.27
N ILE A 13 -7.07 -17.78 -1.01
CA ILE A 13 -6.97 -16.51 -1.76
C ILE A 13 -5.55 -15.93 -1.62
N LEU A 14 -4.97 -15.93 -0.41
CA LEU A 14 -3.61 -15.42 -0.20
C LEU A 14 -2.57 -16.25 -0.96
N ARG A 15 -2.69 -17.58 -0.94
CA ARG A 15 -1.76 -18.47 -1.67
C ARG A 15 -1.85 -18.23 -3.18
N GLN A 16 -3.07 -18.16 -3.71
CA GLN A 16 -3.30 -17.92 -5.14
C GLN A 16 -2.79 -16.53 -5.55
N SER A 17 -3.17 -15.49 -4.80
CA SER A 17 -2.74 -14.12 -5.07
C SER A 17 -1.22 -13.98 -5.01
N PHE A 18 -0.56 -14.60 -4.04
CA PHE A 18 0.90 -14.59 -3.96
C PHE A 18 1.53 -15.26 -5.19
N ALA A 19 1.09 -16.47 -5.54
CA ALA A 19 1.61 -17.20 -6.70
C ALA A 19 1.42 -16.44 -8.02
N GLN A 20 0.28 -15.75 -8.18
CA GLN A 20 -0.02 -14.98 -9.38
C GLN A 20 0.77 -13.68 -9.48
N ASN A 21 1.06 -13.02 -8.35
CA ASN A 21 1.56 -11.65 -8.36
C ASN A 21 3.03 -11.50 -7.96
N ILE A 22 3.67 -12.50 -7.36
CA ILE A 22 5.02 -12.35 -6.78
C ILE A 22 6.06 -11.90 -7.82
N ASP A 23 6.00 -12.40 -9.05
CA ASP A 23 6.96 -12.02 -10.09
C ASP A 23 6.71 -10.62 -10.65
N VAL A 24 5.45 -10.16 -10.65
CA VAL A 24 5.12 -8.76 -10.95
C VAL A 24 5.69 -7.85 -9.86
N VAL A 25 5.48 -8.19 -8.59
CA VAL A 25 6.01 -7.43 -7.44
C VAL A 25 7.53 -7.37 -7.47
N ARG A 26 8.22 -8.49 -7.76
CA ARG A 26 9.68 -8.53 -7.91
C ARG A 26 10.17 -7.61 -9.03
N ARG A 27 9.51 -7.62 -10.19
CA ARG A 27 9.87 -6.74 -11.31
C ARG A 27 9.70 -5.26 -10.96
N ILE A 28 8.60 -4.90 -10.30
CA ILE A 28 8.38 -3.53 -9.81
C ILE A 28 9.50 -3.14 -8.84
N ALA A 29 9.78 -3.98 -7.84
CA ALA A 29 10.81 -3.71 -6.83
C ALA A 29 12.23 -3.63 -7.41
N ALA A 30 12.50 -4.31 -8.52
CA ALA A 30 13.77 -4.24 -9.24
C ALA A 30 13.88 -2.97 -10.12
N ALA A 31 12.77 -2.49 -10.66
CA ALA A 31 12.71 -1.29 -11.49
C ALA A 31 12.69 0.02 -10.67
N LEU A 32 12.46 -0.06 -9.34
CA LEU A 32 12.46 1.13 -8.49
C LEU A 32 13.85 1.79 -8.48
N PRO A 33 13.94 3.12 -8.68
CA PRO A 33 15.18 3.86 -8.52
C PRO A 33 15.49 4.02 -7.03
N ARG A 34 16.08 2.97 -6.43
CA ARG A 34 16.23 2.84 -4.97
C ARG A 34 16.96 4.01 -4.33
N ASP A 35 17.96 4.56 -5.00
CA ASP A 35 18.77 5.67 -4.49
C ASP A 35 18.01 7.01 -4.48
N SER A 36 16.93 7.13 -5.27
CA SER A 36 16.12 8.35 -5.31
C SER A 36 14.86 8.25 -4.46
N VAL A 37 14.46 7.08 -3.95
CA VAL A 37 13.27 6.94 -3.10
C VAL A 37 13.63 7.25 -1.65
N GLN A 38 13.11 8.35 -1.12
CA GLN A 38 13.44 8.82 0.24
C GLN A 38 12.41 8.40 1.29
N TYR A 39 11.17 8.12 0.88
CA TYR A 39 10.11 7.62 1.76
C TYR A 39 8.98 6.99 0.94
N ALA A 40 8.13 6.22 1.61
CA ALA A 40 6.87 5.74 1.05
C ALA A 40 5.68 6.57 1.55
N PHE A 41 4.74 6.87 0.66
CA PHE A 41 3.51 7.59 0.95
C PHE A 41 2.31 6.73 0.51
N VAL A 42 1.56 6.20 1.47
CA VAL A 42 0.48 5.24 1.20
C VAL A 42 -0.87 5.94 1.26
N ALA A 43 -1.57 5.98 0.14
CA ALA A 43 -2.95 6.43 0.03
C ALA A 43 -3.89 5.24 0.18
N ALA A 44 -4.69 5.24 1.25
CA ALA A 44 -5.69 4.23 1.53
C ALA A 44 -6.89 4.89 2.23
N ARG A 45 -8.04 4.21 2.22
CA ARG A 45 -9.23 4.63 2.98
C ARG A 45 -9.97 3.42 3.56
N GLY A 46 -10.52 3.58 4.75
CA GLY A 46 -11.40 2.59 5.37
C GLY A 46 -10.63 1.35 5.81
N THR A 47 -11.10 0.15 5.46
CA THR A 47 -10.41 -1.11 5.78
C THR A 47 -9.00 -1.18 5.18
N SER A 48 -8.78 -0.54 4.03
CA SER A 48 -7.46 -0.44 3.39
C SER A 48 -6.43 0.32 4.25
N ASP A 49 -6.87 1.22 5.14
CA ASP A 49 -5.96 1.92 6.07
C ASP A 49 -5.30 0.97 7.06
N ASN A 50 -5.94 -0.14 7.40
CA ASN A 50 -5.34 -1.14 8.28
C ASN A 50 -4.19 -1.86 7.57
N ALA A 51 -4.34 -2.17 6.28
CA ALA A 51 -3.25 -2.72 5.47
C ALA A 51 -2.10 -1.70 5.32
N ALA A 52 -2.42 -0.42 5.10
CA ALA A 52 -1.42 0.64 5.02
C ALA A 52 -0.66 0.83 6.35
N ARG A 53 -1.35 0.74 7.48
CA ARG A 53 -0.73 0.79 8.82
C ARG A 53 0.18 -0.40 9.06
N TYR A 54 -0.19 -1.60 8.63
CA TYR A 54 0.69 -2.76 8.69
C TYR A 54 1.94 -2.56 7.81
N ALA A 55 1.76 -2.09 6.57
CA ALA A 55 2.86 -1.80 5.64
C ALA A 55 3.84 -0.77 6.21
N LYS A 56 3.37 0.23 6.96
CA LYS A 56 4.24 1.20 7.66
C LYS A 56 5.28 0.52 8.55
N TYR A 57 4.87 -0.47 9.34
CA TYR A 57 5.80 -1.22 10.19
C TYR A 57 6.67 -2.17 9.37
N LEU A 58 6.07 -2.93 8.45
CA LEU A 58 6.78 -3.93 7.66
C LEU A 58 7.88 -3.29 6.80
N TRP A 59 7.55 -2.26 6.04
CA TRP A 59 8.50 -1.58 5.15
C TRP A 59 9.47 -0.71 5.91
N GLY A 60 9.03 -0.06 7.00
CA GLY A 60 9.93 0.67 7.89
C GLY A 60 11.01 -0.23 8.47
N PHE A 61 10.64 -1.46 8.86
CA PHE A 61 11.57 -2.44 9.40
C PHE A 61 12.54 -2.98 8.33
N PHE A 62 12.02 -3.53 7.23
CA PHE A 62 12.86 -4.24 6.24
C PHE A 62 13.64 -3.30 5.32
N ASN A 63 13.06 -2.16 4.93
CA ASN A 63 13.67 -1.25 3.95
C ASN A 63 14.33 -0.04 4.61
N ARG A 64 14.19 0.12 5.94
CA ARG A 64 14.65 1.32 6.68
C ARG A 64 14.12 2.62 6.07
N LEU A 65 12.92 2.56 5.51
CA LEU A 65 12.29 3.64 4.76
C LEU A 65 11.19 4.27 5.62
N PRO A 66 11.17 5.60 5.82
CA PRO A 66 10.02 6.26 6.42
C PRO A 66 8.74 5.96 5.63
N VAL A 67 7.64 5.69 6.32
CA VAL A 67 6.33 5.45 5.69
C VAL A 67 5.29 6.37 6.29
N ALA A 68 4.72 7.22 5.45
CA ALA A 68 3.63 8.12 5.78
C ALA A 68 2.31 7.59 5.22
N LEU A 69 1.24 7.77 5.98
CA LEU A 69 -0.13 7.49 5.52
C LEU A 69 -0.75 8.79 5.05
N ALA A 70 -1.40 8.78 3.89
CA ALA A 70 -2.02 9.96 3.34
C ALA A 70 -3.16 10.45 4.23
N ALA A 71 -3.33 11.77 4.28
CA ALA A 71 -4.56 12.39 4.75
C ALA A 71 -5.33 12.90 3.52
N PRO A 72 -6.34 12.16 3.01
CA PRO A 72 -7.00 12.50 1.74
C PRO A 72 -7.62 13.90 1.72
N SER A 73 -8.03 14.42 2.88
CA SER A 73 -8.57 15.78 3.01
C SER A 73 -7.58 16.86 2.59
N LEU A 74 -6.26 16.66 2.73
CA LEU A 74 -5.25 17.62 2.29
C LEU A 74 -5.25 17.79 0.76
N PHE A 75 -5.59 16.75 0.01
CA PHE A 75 -5.69 16.79 -1.45
C PHE A 75 -7.05 17.31 -1.92
N GLY A 76 -8.13 16.80 -1.32
CA GLY A 76 -9.50 17.12 -1.74
C GLY A 76 -10.06 18.38 -1.10
N MET A 77 -10.34 18.33 0.21
CA MET A 77 -11.06 19.38 0.93
C MET A 77 -10.24 20.65 1.09
N TYR A 78 -8.98 20.52 1.49
CA TYR A 78 -8.12 21.66 1.79
C TYR A 78 -7.32 22.14 0.59
N GLN A 79 -7.16 21.31 -0.46
CA GLN A 79 -6.38 21.62 -1.65
C GLN A 79 -4.95 22.12 -1.33
N GLN A 80 -4.35 21.57 -0.27
CA GLN A 80 -2.99 21.87 0.21
C GLN A 80 -2.23 20.54 0.40
N PRO A 81 -1.91 19.82 -0.69
CA PRO A 81 -1.22 18.55 -0.57
C PRO A 81 0.23 18.74 -0.08
N PRO A 82 0.79 17.75 0.65
CA PRO A 82 2.21 17.78 1.00
C PRO A 82 3.08 17.72 -0.26
N ARG A 83 4.33 18.19 -0.14
CA ARG A 83 5.33 18.01 -1.19
C ARG A 83 5.77 16.55 -1.24
N LEU A 84 5.56 15.90 -2.39
CA LEU A 84 5.84 14.47 -2.59
C LEU A 84 7.11 14.18 -3.37
N ASP A 85 8.05 15.12 -3.39
CA ASP A 85 9.36 14.95 -4.02
C ASP A 85 10.03 13.66 -3.51
N SER A 86 10.52 12.81 -4.42
CA SER A 86 11.23 11.56 -4.09
C SER A 86 10.41 10.51 -3.31
N ALA A 87 9.09 10.62 -3.30
CA ALA A 87 8.21 9.64 -2.66
C ALA A 87 7.94 8.42 -3.56
N LEU A 88 7.97 7.23 -3.00
CA LEU A 88 7.25 6.09 -3.55
C LEU A 88 5.79 6.22 -3.11
N VAL A 89 4.86 6.47 -4.03
CA VAL A 89 3.43 6.59 -3.74
C VAL A 89 2.72 5.27 -4.03
N ILE A 90 1.95 4.77 -3.07
CA ILE A 90 1.19 3.50 -3.19
C ILE A 90 -0.28 3.74 -2.88
N GLY A 91 -1.16 3.37 -3.80
CA GLY A 91 -2.59 3.30 -3.56
C GLY A 91 -3.01 1.90 -3.08
N ILE A 92 -3.81 1.82 -2.02
CA ILE A 92 -4.46 0.58 -1.57
C ILE A 92 -5.98 0.82 -1.55
N SER A 93 -6.69 0.11 -2.42
CA SER A 93 -8.15 0.16 -2.51
C SER A 93 -8.70 -1.23 -2.84
N GLN A 94 -9.74 -1.64 -2.12
CA GLN A 94 -10.44 -2.90 -2.39
C GLN A 94 -11.26 -2.83 -3.69
N SER A 95 -11.94 -1.70 -3.95
CA SER A 95 -12.81 -1.53 -5.12
C SER A 95 -12.12 -0.84 -6.30
N GLY A 96 -11.01 -0.15 -6.06
CA GLY A 96 -10.30 0.64 -7.09
C GLY A 96 -11.05 1.89 -7.55
N GLN A 97 -12.18 2.24 -6.93
CA GLN A 97 -13.04 3.37 -7.32
C GLN A 97 -12.94 4.60 -6.41
N SER A 98 -12.06 4.58 -5.41
CA SER A 98 -11.99 5.54 -4.30
C SER A 98 -10.78 6.45 -4.33
#